data_AF-R0M0T2-F1
#
_entry.id   AF-R0M0T2-F1
#
_cell.length_a   1.000
_cell.length_b   1.000
_cell.length_c   1.000
_cell.angle_alpha   90.00
_cell.angle_beta   90.00
_cell.angle_gamma   90.00
#
_symmetry.space_group_name_H-M   'P 1'
#
loop_
_entity.id
_entity.type
_entity.pdbx_description
1 polymer ?
#
loop_
_entity_poly.entity_id
_entity_poly.type
_entity_poly.pdbx_seq_one_letter_code
_entity_poly.pdbx_strand_id
1 'polypeptide(L)'
;MKRKELFDYLEVNDPIENSLIDSDEIEYYFLLFQETNSNYLEKFMRNYRSSFSEDFKKIIATNLIDLLSKEMACNLIFDLLIDDFRKNYLDFIDLLDKICQDKKTVYGTIVPLLYFLSNECSRMLIFDDFNVFISCLEVLCSLEGVRKVLEDRSLWGLDKDINNDNIPYMYAAFDYKNSPPCFLDGFFEPFVYKRQKRDSPAEFFYKKKPEELYEIRNTVTGKFEMLSRGLYGIILNLLTGSPNLKKNFMDYLILVAKSNEERKKMVFDHKKIISDGYAYNMNCILRLFCGNIICKNLLDKINPEYSNELNTLSFSSLIFFSKIHFTRLSLGKFLDYNKEIHYEIDGLDLENQLMAEYSEIIKSKSHALEVVIISEL
;
A
#
# COMPACT_ATOMS: atom_id res chain seq x y z
N MET A 1 -39.62 -9.57 -2.86
CA MET A 1 -38.94 -8.24 -2.92
C MET A 1 -39.77 -7.28 -3.77
N LYS A 2 -39.62 -5.95 -3.69
CA LYS A 2 -40.37 -5.02 -4.58
C LYS A 2 -39.78 -5.06 -5.99
N ARG A 3 -40.58 -5.39 -7.02
CA ARG A 3 -40.15 -5.42 -8.43
C ARG A 3 -39.56 -4.08 -8.89
N LYS A 4 -40.15 -2.97 -8.43
CA LYS A 4 -39.67 -1.62 -8.70
C LYS A 4 -38.19 -1.42 -8.34
N GLU A 5 -37.74 -1.90 -7.18
CA GLU A 5 -36.35 -1.71 -6.73
C GLU A 5 -35.36 -2.42 -7.68
N LEU A 6 -35.69 -3.64 -8.13
CA LEU A 6 -34.88 -4.38 -9.09
C LEU A 6 -34.84 -3.70 -10.45
N PHE A 7 -35.98 -3.24 -10.94
CA PHE A 7 -36.10 -2.65 -12.27
C PHE A 7 -35.43 -1.28 -12.32
N ASP A 8 -35.57 -0.49 -11.26
CA ASP A 8 -34.85 0.78 -11.09
C ASP A 8 -33.33 0.53 -11.04
N TYR A 9 -32.86 -0.52 -10.35
CA TYR A 9 -31.43 -0.86 -10.25
C TYR A 9 -30.84 -1.38 -11.56
N LEU A 10 -31.57 -2.24 -12.28
CA LEU A 10 -31.12 -2.84 -13.54
C LEU A 10 -31.47 -2.01 -14.78
N GLU A 11 -32.09 -0.83 -14.60
CA GLU A 11 -32.54 0.07 -15.68
C GLU A 11 -33.50 -0.61 -16.68
N VAL A 12 -34.39 -1.47 -16.17
CA VAL A 12 -35.35 -2.22 -17.00
C VAL A 12 -36.52 -1.30 -17.38
N ASN A 13 -36.68 -1.05 -18.68
CA ASN A 13 -37.75 -0.21 -19.25
C ASN A 13 -39.07 -0.98 -19.47
N ASP A 14 -39.59 -1.63 -18.43
CA ASP A 14 -40.91 -2.28 -18.45
C ASP A 14 -41.91 -1.53 -17.56
N PRO A 15 -43.23 -1.60 -17.85
CA PRO A 15 -44.25 -0.98 -17.01
C PRO A 15 -44.20 -1.57 -15.59
N ILE A 16 -43.78 -0.75 -14.64
CA ILE A 16 -43.55 -1.14 -13.25
C ILE A 16 -44.91 -1.33 -12.56
N GLU A 17 -45.37 -2.57 -12.46
CA GLU A 17 -46.39 -2.93 -11.48
C GLU A 17 -45.76 -2.94 -10.07
N ASN A 18 -46.48 -2.41 -9.07
CA ASN A 18 -46.11 -2.53 -7.65
C ASN A 18 -46.37 -3.97 -7.17
N SER A 19 -45.68 -4.95 -7.76
CA SER A 19 -45.77 -6.36 -7.43
C SER A 19 -44.53 -6.82 -6.66
N LEU A 20 -44.68 -7.96 -5.99
CA LEU A 20 -43.55 -8.68 -5.40
C LEU A 20 -42.94 -9.61 -6.44
N ILE A 21 -41.61 -9.72 -6.41
CA ILE A 21 -40.81 -10.63 -7.22
C ILE A 21 -40.18 -11.71 -6.32
N ASP A 22 -40.07 -12.93 -6.83
CA ASP A 22 -39.47 -14.10 -6.17
C ASP A 22 -37.97 -14.26 -6.48
N SER A 23 -37.31 -15.26 -5.90
CA SER A 23 -35.87 -15.48 -6.03
C SER A 23 -35.44 -15.83 -7.45
N ASP A 24 -36.22 -16.65 -8.14
CA ASP A 24 -35.85 -17.23 -9.43
C ASP A 24 -35.94 -16.15 -10.52
N GLU A 25 -36.96 -15.30 -10.44
CA GLU A 25 -37.10 -14.16 -11.33
C GLU A 25 -36.00 -13.10 -11.08
N ILE A 26 -35.57 -12.90 -9.83
CA ILE A 26 -34.43 -12.02 -9.49
C ILE A 26 -33.13 -12.53 -10.14
N GLU A 27 -32.82 -13.82 -9.99
CA GLU A 27 -31.62 -14.43 -10.56
C GLU A 27 -31.61 -14.34 -12.09
N TYR A 28 -32.77 -14.59 -12.73
CA TYR A 28 -32.94 -14.42 -14.17
C TYR A 28 -32.57 -13.01 -14.65
N TYR A 29 -33.09 -11.96 -14.00
CA TYR A 29 -32.78 -10.59 -14.41
C TYR A 29 -31.31 -10.22 -14.17
N PHE A 30 -30.68 -10.73 -13.12
CA PHE A 30 -29.25 -10.50 -12.90
C PHE A 30 -28.39 -11.17 -13.96
N LEU A 31 -28.68 -12.42 -14.33
CA LEU A 31 -28.00 -13.12 -15.41
C LEU A 31 -28.21 -12.41 -16.75
N LEU A 32 -29.45 -12.03 -17.07
CA LEU A 32 -29.77 -11.28 -18.28
C LEU A 32 -29.00 -9.96 -18.34
N PHE A 33 -28.89 -9.25 -17.22
CA PHE A 33 -28.13 -8.00 -17.14
C PHE A 33 -26.64 -8.21 -17.42
N GLN A 34 -26.05 -9.27 -16.89
CA GLN A 34 -24.65 -9.65 -17.14
C GLN A 34 -24.41 -10.02 -18.61
N GLU A 35 -25.34 -10.75 -19.25
CA GLU A 35 -25.23 -11.15 -20.65
C GLU A 35 -25.40 -9.98 -21.63
N THR A 36 -26.22 -8.98 -21.25
CA THR A 36 -26.59 -7.87 -22.14
C THR A 36 -25.72 -6.62 -22.01
N ASN A 37 -24.90 -6.51 -20.96
CA ASN A 37 -24.06 -5.34 -20.71
C ASN A 37 -22.58 -5.72 -20.64
N SER A 38 -21.74 -5.18 -21.54
CA SER A 38 -20.29 -5.39 -21.49
C SER A 38 -19.61 -4.82 -20.24
N ASN A 39 -20.19 -3.77 -19.64
CA ASN A 39 -19.71 -3.10 -18.43
C ASN A 39 -20.63 -3.37 -17.22
N TYR A 40 -21.21 -4.56 -17.14
CA TYR A 40 -22.24 -4.87 -16.13
C TYR A 40 -21.76 -4.58 -14.69
N LEU A 41 -20.51 -4.91 -14.32
CA LEU A 41 -19.97 -4.66 -12.99
C LEU A 41 -19.89 -3.17 -12.61
N GLU A 42 -19.46 -2.31 -13.54
CA GLU A 42 -19.46 -0.86 -13.38
C GLU A 42 -20.89 -0.35 -13.10
N LYS A 43 -21.83 -0.76 -13.94
CA LYS A 43 -23.25 -0.39 -13.77
C LYS A 43 -23.84 -0.94 -12.48
N PHE A 44 -23.46 -2.15 -12.08
CA PHE A 44 -23.89 -2.78 -10.83
C PHE A 44 -23.56 -1.87 -9.65
N MET A 45 -22.29 -1.47 -9.53
CA MET A 45 -21.85 -0.62 -8.43
C MET A 45 -22.43 0.80 -8.53
N ARG A 46 -22.51 1.37 -9.73
CA ARG A 46 -23.07 2.71 -9.96
C ARG A 46 -24.54 2.85 -9.62
N ASN A 47 -25.32 1.80 -9.82
CA ASN A 47 -26.77 1.85 -9.60
C ASN A 47 -27.16 1.58 -8.15
N TYR A 48 -26.20 1.16 -7.32
CA TYR A 48 -26.42 0.99 -5.89
C TYR A 48 -26.80 2.30 -5.21
N ARG A 49 -27.79 2.24 -4.32
CA ARG A 49 -28.25 3.35 -3.49
C ARG A 49 -28.43 2.87 -2.06
N SER A 50 -27.87 3.62 -1.10
CA SER A 50 -28.05 3.38 0.33
C SER A 50 -29.51 3.47 0.80
N SER A 51 -30.39 4.07 -0.01
CA SER A 51 -31.84 4.14 0.24
C SER A 51 -32.61 2.86 -0.08
N PHE A 52 -31.99 1.86 -0.70
CA PHE A 52 -32.65 0.58 -0.99
C PHE A 52 -33.02 -0.19 0.29
N SER A 53 -34.00 -1.09 0.16
CA SER A 53 -34.40 -1.95 1.27
C SER A 53 -33.24 -2.88 1.69
N GLU A 54 -33.12 -3.17 2.99
CA GLU A 54 -32.02 -4.01 3.51
C GLU A 54 -31.98 -5.41 2.89
N ASP A 55 -33.14 -5.98 2.57
CA ASP A 55 -33.22 -7.28 1.88
C ASP A 55 -32.67 -7.18 0.46
N PHE A 56 -32.95 -6.09 -0.26
CA PHE A 56 -32.41 -5.90 -1.61
C PHE A 56 -30.91 -5.61 -1.60
N LYS A 57 -30.42 -4.82 -0.63
CA LYS A 57 -28.99 -4.60 -0.44
C LYS A 57 -28.20 -5.90 -0.24
N LYS A 58 -28.75 -6.85 0.54
CA LYS A 58 -28.15 -8.18 0.73
C LYS A 58 -28.06 -8.95 -0.58
N ILE A 59 -29.12 -8.95 -1.37
CA ILE A 59 -29.15 -9.62 -2.67
C ILE A 59 -28.08 -9.03 -3.61
N ILE A 60 -27.97 -7.70 -3.68
CA ILE A 60 -26.94 -7.02 -4.46
C ILE A 60 -25.55 -7.43 -3.97
N ALA A 61 -25.31 -7.38 -2.65
CA ALA A 61 -24.02 -7.76 -2.07
C ALA A 61 -23.65 -9.22 -2.38
N THR A 62 -24.58 -10.17 -2.27
CA THR A 62 -24.34 -11.58 -2.60
C THR A 62 -23.94 -11.79 -4.05
N ASN A 63 -24.65 -11.15 -4.99
CA ASN A 63 -24.30 -11.21 -6.40
C ASN A 63 -22.94 -10.58 -6.68
N LEU A 64 -22.64 -9.44 -6.04
CA LEU A 64 -21.35 -8.80 -6.19
C LEU A 64 -20.22 -9.68 -5.65
N ILE A 65 -20.37 -10.33 -4.50
CA ILE A 65 -19.38 -11.27 -3.95
C ILE A 65 -19.04 -12.39 -4.95
N ASP A 66 -20.05 -13.01 -5.58
CA ASP A 66 -19.82 -14.04 -6.59
C ASP A 66 -18.98 -13.49 -7.76
N LEU A 67 -19.32 -12.28 -8.23
CA LEU A 67 -18.58 -11.62 -9.30
C LEU A 67 -17.15 -11.24 -8.88
N LEU A 68 -16.96 -10.75 -7.65
CA LEU A 68 -15.66 -10.34 -7.11
C LEU A 68 -14.73 -11.51 -6.82
N SER A 69 -15.28 -12.71 -6.62
CA SER A 69 -14.50 -13.93 -6.42
C SER A 69 -13.80 -14.44 -7.70
N LYS A 70 -14.05 -13.80 -8.85
CA LYS A 70 -13.45 -14.15 -10.16
C LYS A 70 -12.20 -13.29 -10.41
N GLU A 71 -11.14 -13.90 -10.93
CA GLU A 71 -9.78 -13.32 -11.05
C GLU A 71 -9.70 -11.99 -11.84
N MET A 72 -10.64 -11.73 -12.77
CA MET A 72 -10.74 -10.48 -13.53
C MET A 72 -11.31 -9.29 -12.72
N ALA A 73 -11.88 -9.53 -11.54
CA ALA A 73 -12.62 -8.51 -10.80
C ALA A 73 -11.74 -7.50 -10.05
N CYS A 74 -10.48 -7.83 -9.70
CA CYS A 74 -9.59 -6.91 -8.97
C CYS A 74 -9.21 -5.67 -9.78
N ASN A 75 -8.87 -5.85 -11.07
CA ASN A 75 -8.59 -4.74 -11.99
C ASN A 75 -9.83 -3.84 -12.14
N LEU A 76 -11.01 -4.44 -12.17
CA LEU A 76 -12.25 -3.72 -12.41
C LEU A 76 -12.77 -2.99 -11.16
N ILE A 77 -12.59 -3.57 -9.96
CA ILE A 77 -12.79 -2.85 -8.70
C ILE A 77 -11.84 -1.66 -8.63
N PHE A 78 -10.58 -1.84 -9.05
CA PHE A 78 -9.61 -0.75 -9.09
C PHE A 78 -10.03 0.38 -10.04
N ASP A 79 -10.43 0.06 -11.27
CA ASP A 79 -10.95 1.04 -12.22
C ASP A 79 -12.16 1.81 -11.66
N LEU A 80 -13.06 1.12 -10.95
CA LEU A 80 -14.24 1.73 -10.32
C LEU A 80 -13.91 2.56 -9.07
N LEU A 81 -12.94 2.10 -8.28
CA LEU A 81 -12.37 2.86 -7.17
C LEU A 81 -11.63 4.12 -7.63
N ILE A 82 -11.17 4.17 -8.88
CA ILE A 82 -10.56 5.39 -9.46
C ILE A 82 -11.65 6.33 -9.99
N ASP A 83 -12.62 5.83 -10.75
CA ASP A 83 -13.56 6.65 -11.52
C ASP A 83 -14.80 7.13 -10.73
N ASP A 84 -15.35 6.30 -9.82
CA ASP A 84 -16.62 6.59 -9.14
C ASP A 84 -16.49 7.07 -7.70
N PHE A 85 -15.31 6.95 -7.11
CA PHE A 85 -15.03 7.32 -5.72
C PHE A 85 -15.40 8.75 -5.38
N ARG A 86 -15.37 9.65 -6.37
CA ARG A 86 -15.67 11.07 -6.19
C ARG A 86 -17.14 11.43 -6.35
N LYS A 87 -17.96 10.57 -6.97
CA LYS A 87 -19.36 10.89 -7.31
C LYS A 87 -20.38 10.25 -6.38
N ASN A 88 -20.18 8.98 -5.99
CA ASN A 88 -21.15 8.20 -5.18
C ASN A 88 -20.50 7.53 -3.96
N TYR A 89 -19.56 8.23 -3.31
CA TYR A 89 -18.74 7.70 -2.20
C TYR A 89 -19.57 7.00 -1.11
N LEU A 90 -20.61 7.64 -0.57
CA LEU A 90 -21.38 7.09 0.57
C LEU A 90 -22.11 5.80 0.22
N ASP A 91 -22.71 5.74 -0.97
CA ASP A 91 -23.41 4.54 -1.45
C ASP A 91 -22.42 3.39 -1.66
N PHE A 92 -21.24 3.69 -2.20
CA PHE A 92 -20.19 2.70 -2.40
C PHE A 92 -19.63 2.15 -1.07
N ILE A 93 -19.40 3.01 -0.08
CA ILE A 93 -18.97 2.58 1.26
C ILE A 93 -20.02 1.70 1.93
N ASP A 94 -21.31 2.07 1.86
CA ASP A 94 -22.40 1.25 2.39
C ASP A 94 -22.42 -0.13 1.72
N LEU A 95 -22.26 -0.20 0.40
CA LEU A 95 -22.18 -1.47 -0.33
C LEU A 95 -20.99 -2.33 0.12
N LEU A 96 -19.79 -1.74 0.23
CA LEU A 96 -18.61 -2.47 0.71
C LEU A 96 -18.79 -2.98 2.15
N ASP A 97 -19.44 -2.20 3.02
CA ASP A 97 -19.75 -2.63 4.38
C ASP A 97 -20.70 -3.84 4.40
N LYS A 98 -21.69 -3.89 3.48
CA LYS A 98 -22.56 -5.07 3.32
C LYS A 98 -21.81 -6.30 2.82
N ILE A 99 -20.81 -6.13 1.96
CA ILE A 99 -19.94 -7.24 1.50
C ILE A 99 -19.05 -7.74 2.63
N CYS A 100 -18.59 -6.84 3.51
CA CYS A 100 -17.62 -7.16 4.56
C CYS A 100 -18.22 -7.75 5.84
N GLN A 101 -19.43 -8.32 5.80
CA GLN A 101 -20.12 -8.80 7.02
C GLN A 101 -19.52 -10.07 7.62
N ASP A 102 -18.93 -10.95 6.81
CA ASP A 102 -18.32 -12.19 7.29
C ASP A 102 -16.85 -12.33 6.88
N LYS A 103 -16.09 -13.01 7.74
CA LYS A 103 -14.65 -13.20 7.57
C LYS A 103 -14.31 -13.91 6.25
N LYS A 104 -15.06 -14.95 5.87
CA LYS A 104 -14.72 -15.75 4.68
C LYS A 104 -14.83 -14.93 3.41
N THR A 105 -15.88 -14.12 3.29
CA THR A 105 -16.07 -13.21 2.16
C THR A 105 -14.96 -12.17 2.08
N VAL A 106 -14.59 -11.54 3.21
CA VAL A 106 -13.50 -10.55 3.24
C VAL A 106 -12.17 -11.17 2.79
N TYR A 107 -11.84 -12.39 3.22
CA TYR A 107 -10.64 -13.09 2.73
C TYR A 107 -10.70 -13.44 1.24
N GLY A 108 -11.87 -13.81 0.72
CA GLY A 108 -12.03 -14.19 -0.68
C GLY A 108 -12.04 -13.01 -1.66
N THR A 109 -12.38 -11.81 -1.19
CA THR A 109 -12.63 -10.64 -2.06
C THR A 109 -11.71 -9.46 -1.75
N ILE A 110 -11.68 -8.99 -0.50
CA ILE A 110 -10.97 -7.78 -0.11
C ILE A 110 -9.47 -8.02 0.10
N VAL A 111 -9.08 -9.15 0.70
CA VAL A 111 -7.65 -9.45 0.93
C VAL A 111 -6.88 -9.52 -0.40
N PRO A 112 -7.34 -10.23 -1.45
CA PRO A 112 -6.71 -10.19 -2.77
C PRO A 112 -6.59 -8.77 -3.34
N LEU A 113 -7.61 -7.93 -3.16
CA LEU A 113 -7.59 -6.52 -3.57
C LEU A 113 -6.51 -5.72 -2.83
N LEU A 114 -6.36 -5.91 -1.51
CA LEU A 114 -5.29 -5.24 -0.74
C LEU A 114 -3.90 -5.60 -1.29
N TYR A 115 -3.65 -6.87 -1.59
CA TYR A 115 -2.39 -7.33 -2.17
C TYR A 115 -2.19 -6.85 -3.61
N PHE A 116 -3.26 -6.80 -4.41
CA PHE A 116 -3.24 -6.21 -5.74
C PHE A 116 -2.83 -4.73 -5.67
N LEU A 117 -3.47 -3.92 -4.82
CA LEU A 117 -3.12 -2.51 -4.63
C LEU A 117 -1.66 -2.35 -4.16
N SER A 118 -1.21 -3.21 -3.25
CA SER A 118 0.18 -3.25 -2.78
C SER A 118 1.15 -3.51 -3.93
N ASN A 119 0.88 -4.54 -4.75
CA ASN A 119 1.70 -4.91 -5.89
C ASN A 119 1.73 -3.84 -6.99
N GLU A 120 0.62 -3.14 -7.24
CA GLU A 120 0.60 -2.05 -8.20
C GLU A 120 1.36 -0.83 -7.66
N CYS A 121 1.17 -0.47 -6.39
CA CYS A 121 1.91 0.63 -5.75
C CYS A 121 3.42 0.37 -5.76
N SER A 122 3.87 -0.88 -5.59
CA SER A 122 5.30 -1.22 -5.57
C SER A 122 6.02 -1.01 -6.90
N ARG A 123 5.27 -0.92 -8.00
CA ARG A 123 5.79 -0.71 -9.35
C ARG A 123 5.91 0.78 -9.69
N MET A 124 5.43 1.68 -8.83
CA MET A 124 5.41 3.12 -9.05
C MET A 124 6.72 3.79 -8.62
N LEU A 125 7.06 4.88 -9.29
CA LEU A 125 8.01 5.87 -8.81
C LEU A 125 7.28 6.89 -7.94
N ILE A 126 8.04 7.62 -7.12
CA ILE A 126 7.47 8.69 -6.27
C ILE A 126 6.85 9.84 -7.09
N PHE A 127 7.20 9.94 -8.38
CA PHE A 127 6.66 10.94 -9.30
C PHE A 127 5.26 10.59 -9.80
N ASP A 128 4.90 9.31 -9.78
CA ASP A 128 3.62 8.82 -10.28
C ASP A 128 2.47 9.26 -9.35
N ASP A 129 1.23 9.04 -9.79
CA ASP A 129 0.04 9.34 -8.98
C ASP A 129 -0.37 8.15 -8.11
N PHE A 130 0.32 7.98 -6.99
CA PHE A 130 0.01 6.92 -6.02
C PHE A 130 -1.18 7.26 -5.10
N ASN A 131 -1.75 8.47 -5.18
CA ASN A 131 -2.79 8.92 -4.23
C ASN A 131 -4.02 8.03 -4.25
N VAL A 132 -4.42 7.58 -5.44
CA VAL A 132 -5.61 6.75 -5.57
C VAL A 132 -5.45 5.44 -4.82
N PHE A 133 -4.27 4.81 -4.88
CA PHE A 133 -3.98 3.58 -4.14
C PHE A 133 -4.03 3.80 -2.63
N ILE A 134 -3.51 4.94 -2.16
CA ILE A 134 -3.56 5.32 -0.74
C ILE A 134 -5.01 5.56 -0.28
N SER A 135 -5.82 6.28 -1.06
CA SER A 135 -7.23 6.50 -0.74
C SER A 135 -8.04 5.19 -0.74
N CYS A 136 -7.80 4.30 -1.70
CA CYS A 136 -8.41 2.97 -1.73
C CYS A 136 -8.04 2.17 -0.47
N LEU A 137 -6.76 2.13 -0.13
CA LEU A 137 -6.27 1.46 1.08
C LEU A 137 -6.92 2.04 2.34
N GLU A 138 -6.98 3.37 2.47
CA GLU A 138 -7.58 4.05 3.61
C GLU A 138 -9.03 3.61 3.84
N VAL A 139 -9.80 3.55 2.76
CA VAL A 139 -11.20 3.18 2.79
C VAL A 139 -11.40 1.72 3.13
N LEU A 140 -10.67 0.81 2.46
CA LEU A 140 -10.77 -0.62 2.80
C LEU A 140 -10.37 -0.87 4.25
N CYS A 141 -9.30 -0.23 4.74
CA CYS A 141 -8.86 -0.32 6.13
C CYS A 141 -9.79 0.38 7.13
N SER A 142 -10.76 1.18 6.67
CA SER A 142 -11.75 1.83 7.56
C SER A 142 -12.95 0.92 7.87
N LEU A 143 -13.24 -0.07 7.01
CA LEU A 143 -14.38 -0.97 7.13
C LEU A 143 -14.20 -1.94 8.31
N GLU A 144 -15.22 -2.10 9.16
CA GLU A 144 -15.12 -2.88 10.40
C GLU A 144 -14.77 -4.36 10.12
N GLY A 145 -15.42 -4.97 9.12
CA GLY A 145 -15.15 -6.35 8.72
C GLY A 145 -13.72 -6.59 8.26
N VAL A 146 -13.16 -5.64 7.50
CA VAL A 146 -11.77 -5.68 7.03
C VAL A 146 -10.82 -5.55 8.21
N ARG A 147 -11.06 -4.61 9.12
CA ARG A 147 -10.21 -4.41 10.31
C ARG A 147 -10.15 -5.66 11.20
N LYS A 148 -11.26 -6.39 11.36
CA LYS A 148 -11.29 -7.68 12.07
C LYS A 148 -10.47 -8.74 11.37
N VAL A 149 -10.50 -8.79 10.04
CA VAL A 149 -9.66 -9.72 9.25
C VAL A 149 -8.18 -9.37 9.37
N LEU A 150 -7.84 -8.09 9.32
CA LEU A 150 -6.46 -7.62 9.48
C LEU A 150 -5.86 -7.92 10.88
N GLU A 151 -6.65 -8.36 11.87
CA GLU A 151 -6.09 -8.87 13.14
C GLU A 151 -5.36 -10.21 12.97
N ASP A 152 -5.58 -10.91 11.84
CA ASP A 152 -4.81 -12.09 11.49
C ASP A 152 -3.35 -11.73 11.23
N ARG A 153 -2.48 -12.36 12.02
CA ARG A 153 -1.03 -12.18 12.00
C ARG A 153 -0.38 -12.61 10.69
N SER A 154 -0.99 -13.56 9.96
CA SER A 154 -0.48 -13.99 8.66
C SER A 154 -0.45 -12.84 7.66
N LEU A 155 -1.47 -11.96 7.65
CA LEU A 155 -1.53 -10.80 6.75
C LEU A 155 -0.47 -9.74 7.02
N TRP A 156 0.23 -9.81 8.16
CA TRP A 156 1.37 -8.97 8.53
C TRP A 156 2.71 -9.68 8.27
N GLY A 157 2.69 -10.89 7.70
CA GLY A 157 3.83 -11.76 7.51
C GLY A 157 4.46 -12.32 8.79
N LEU A 158 3.69 -12.36 9.88
CA LEU A 158 4.19 -12.82 11.19
C LEU A 158 4.03 -14.32 11.39
N ASP A 159 2.95 -14.89 10.89
CA ASP A 159 2.60 -16.30 11.05
C ASP A 159 2.45 -16.94 9.66
N LYS A 160 2.61 -18.28 9.58
CA LYS A 160 2.35 -19.01 8.33
C LYS A 160 0.88 -18.87 7.93
N ASP A 161 0.62 -18.74 6.64
CA ASP A 161 -0.75 -18.82 6.14
C ASP A 161 -1.23 -20.27 6.21
N ILE A 162 -2.31 -20.51 6.94
CA ILE A 162 -2.94 -21.84 7.06
C ILE A 162 -4.06 -21.99 6.01
N ASN A 163 -4.49 -20.89 5.37
CA ASN A 163 -5.75 -20.81 4.65
C ASN A 163 -5.64 -20.40 3.17
N ASN A 164 -4.46 -20.08 2.62
CA ASN A 164 -4.40 -19.37 1.34
C ASN A 164 -3.23 -19.77 0.42
N ASP A 165 -3.39 -20.88 -0.29
CA ASP A 165 -2.53 -21.24 -1.44
C ASP A 165 -2.86 -20.41 -2.72
N ASN A 166 -3.84 -19.50 -2.69
CA ASN A 166 -4.49 -18.96 -3.90
C ASN A 166 -4.59 -17.41 -4.01
N ILE A 167 -3.68 -16.62 -3.43
CA ILE A 167 -3.62 -15.17 -3.74
C ILE A 167 -2.56 -14.93 -4.85
N PRO A 168 -2.95 -14.73 -6.11
CA PRO A 168 -2.02 -14.61 -7.23
C PRO A 168 -1.15 -13.33 -7.20
N TYR A 169 -1.49 -12.34 -6.36
CA TYR A 169 -0.89 -11.00 -6.36
C TYR A 169 -0.07 -10.66 -5.10
N MET A 170 0.67 -11.62 -4.53
CA MET A 170 1.50 -11.36 -3.35
C MET A 170 2.83 -10.67 -3.72
N TYR A 171 2.89 -9.34 -3.55
CA TYR A 171 4.17 -8.63 -3.56
C TYR A 171 4.92 -8.83 -2.24
N ALA A 172 6.19 -9.23 -2.30
CA ALA A 172 7.05 -9.37 -1.13
C ALA A 172 8.24 -8.42 -1.22
N ALA A 173 8.39 -7.53 -0.24
CA ALA A 173 9.52 -6.59 -0.20
C ALA A 173 10.86 -7.32 0.09
N PHE A 174 10.81 -8.38 0.89
CA PHE A 174 11.94 -9.19 1.32
C PHE A 174 11.52 -10.66 1.58
N ASP A 175 12.49 -11.51 1.92
CA ASP A 175 12.23 -12.93 2.18
C ASP A 175 11.58 -13.15 3.56
N TYR A 176 10.30 -13.52 3.56
CA TYR A 176 9.51 -13.86 4.76
C TYR A 176 9.75 -15.29 5.27
N LYS A 177 10.65 -16.05 4.63
CA LYS A 177 11.04 -17.45 4.88
C LYS A 177 9.92 -18.48 4.74
N ASN A 178 8.77 -18.28 5.40
CA ASN A 178 7.63 -19.21 5.40
C ASN A 178 6.28 -18.52 5.68
N SER A 179 6.23 -17.19 5.71
CA SER A 179 4.99 -16.42 5.89
C SER A 179 4.65 -15.71 4.58
N PRO A 180 3.37 -15.41 4.31
CA PRO A 180 3.02 -14.50 3.22
C PRO A 180 3.59 -13.10 3.52
N PRO A 181 3.77 -12.24 2.50
CA PRO A 181 4.24 -10.87 2.73
C PRO A 181 3.18 -10.03 3.46
N CYS A 182 3.59 -8.91 4.04
CA CYS A 182 2.62 -8.00 4.64
C CYS A 182 1.84 -7.25 3.56
N PHE A 183 0.53 -7.07 3.73
CA PHE A 183 -0.30 -6.35 2.76
C PHE A 183 0.15 -4.90 2.51
N LEU A 184 0.89 -4.29 3.44
CA LEU A 184 1.41 -2.92 3.32
C LEU A 184 2.73 -2.81 2.56
N ASP A 185 3.44 -3.92 2.29
CA ASP A 185 4.82 -3.90 1.81
C ASP A 185 5.02 -3.02 0.58
N GLY A 186 4.17 -3.22 -0.43
CA GLY A 186 4.30 -2.52 -1.71
C GLY A 186 4.03 -1.02 -1.63
N PHE A 187 3.28 -0.55 -0.63
CA PHE A 187 3.05 0.87 -0.40
C PHE A 187 4.28 1.60 0.14
N PHE A 188 5.25 0.87 0.71
CA PHE A 188 6.50 1.47 1.16
C PHE A 188 7.54 1.58 0.03
N GLU A 189 7.35 0.90 -1.11
CA GLU A 189 8.34 0.84 -2.19
C GLU A 189 8.50 2.10 -3.07
N PRO A 190 7.49 2.97 -3.27
CA PRO A 190 7.63 4.13 -4.17
C PRO A 190 8.85 5.01 -3.82
N PHE A 191 9.72 5.22 -4.80
CA PHE A 191 10.97 5.94 -4.62
C PHE A 191 11.37 6.72 -5.87
N VAL A 192 12.45 7.49 -5.79
CA VAL A 192 12.99 8.28 -6.91
C VAL A 192 13.59 7.42 -8.03
N TYR A 193 13.81 6.14 -7.78
CA TYR A 193 14.20 5.13 -8.77
C TYR A 193 13.68 3.74 -8.34
N LYS A 194 13.52 2.82 -9.31
CA LYS A 194 13.14 1.43 -9.02
C LYS A 194 14.32 0.62 -8.49
N ARG A 195 14.03 -0.46 -7.77
CA ARG A 195 15.04 -1.47 -7.38
C ARG A 195 15.72 -2.02 -8.64
N GLN A 196 16.96 -1.61 -8.84
CA GLN A 196 17.72 -1.87 -10.07
C GLN A 196 19.19 -2.15 -9.77
N LYS A 197 19.89 -2.73 -10.75
CA LYS A 197 21.34 -3.01 -10.63
C LYS A 197 22.13 -1.71 -10.52
N ARG A 198 23.34 -1.79 -9.97
CA ARG A 198 24.24 -0.65 -9.74
C ARG A 198 24.52 0.16 -11.02
N ASP A 199 24.67 -0.52 -12.14
CA ASP A 199 24.98 -0.02 -13.49
C ASP A 199 23.75 0.45 -14.29
N SER A 200 22.55 0.47 -13.69
CA SER A 200 21.35 1.01 -14.35
C SER A 200 21.11 2.47 -13.90
N PRO A 201 20.85 3.42 -14.80
CA PRO A 201 20.68 4.82 -14.43
C PRO A 201 19.41 5.06 -13.61
N ALA A 202 19.44 6.06 -12.74
CA ALA A 202 18.22 6.67 -12.24
C ALA A 202 17.70 7.62 -13.33
N GLU A 203 16.87 7.10 -14.24
CA GLU A 203 16.46 7.75 -15.50
C GLU A 203 16.06 9.23 -15.32
N PHE A 204 15.28 9.54 -14.28
CA PHE A 204 14.81 10.91 -14.03
C PHE A 204 15.93 11.92 -13.66
N PHE A 205 17.07 11.41 -13.18
CA PHE A 205 18.23 12.18 -12.72
C PHE A 205 19.42 12.09 -13.69
N TYR A 206 19.30 11.30 -14.75
CA TYR A 206 20.38 11.10 -15.71
C TYR A 206 20.66 12.38 -16.51
N LYS A 207 21.93 12.81 -16.53
CA LYS A 207 22.43 14.02 -17.21
C LYS A 207 21.68 15.32 -16.85
N LYS A 208 21.09 15.38 -15.64
CA LYS A 208 20.44 16.59 -15.12
C LYS A 208 21.44 17.62 -14.65
N LYS A 209 21.15 18.90 -14.94
CA LYS A 209 21.94 20.04 -14.45
C LYS A 209 21.57 20.41 -13.00
N PRO A 210 22.45 21.10 -12.27
CA PRO A 210 22.19 21.50 -10.87
C PRO A 210 20.87 22.26 -10.67
N GLU A 211 20.48 23.13 -11.60
CA GLU A 211 19.24 23.89 -11.51
C GLU A 211 18.00 22.98 -11.62
N GLU A 212 18.04 21.99 -12.52
CA GLU A 212 16.97 21.00 -12.66
C GLU A 212 16.85 20.13 -11.41
N LEU A 213 17.99 19.74 -10.80
CA LEU A 213 17.99 18.96 -9.56
C LEU A 213 17.30 19.69 -8.40
N TYR A 214 17.43 21.02 -8.34
CA TYR A 214 16.75 21.84 -7.32
C TYR A 214 15.22 21.84 -7.50
N GLU A 215 14.72 21.96 -8.72
CA GLU A 215 13.28 21.90 -9.00
C GLU A 215 12.70 20.51 -8.72
N ILE A 216 13.45 19.48 -9.11
CA ILE A 216 13.10 18.08 -8.82
C ILE A 216 13.02 17.86 -7.32
N ARG A 217 13.94 18.42 -6.54
CA ARG A 217 13.94 18.30 -5.07
C ARG A 217 12.62 18.75 -4.47
N ASN A 218 12.15 19.96 -4.77
CA ASN A 218 10.90 20.48 -4.18
C ASN A 218 9.70 19.56 -4.50
N THR A 219 9.66 19.03 -5.71
CA THR A 219 8.61 18.08 -6.14
C THR A 219 8.68 16.77 -5.36
N VAL A 220 9.89 16.21 -5.23
CA VAL A 220 10.15 14.96 -4.51
C VAL A 220 9.81 15.10 -3.03
N THR A 221 10.21 16.19 -2.38
CA THR A 221 9.91 16.44 -0.97
C THR A 221 8.39 16.43 -0.71
N GLY A 222 7.62 17.17 -1.52
CA GLY A 222 6.17 17.22 -1.39
C GLY A 222 5.49 15.87 -1.63
N LYS A 223 5.97 15.10 -2.62
CA LYS A 223 5.45 13.75 -2.90
C LYS A 223 5.74 12.76 -1.76
N PHE A 224 6.96 12.74 -1.22
CA PHE A 224 7.26 11.89 -0.06
C PHE A 224 6.47 12.29 1.19
N GLU A 225 6.26 13.58 1.44
CA GLU A 225 5.43 14.06 2.53
C GLU A 225 3.97 13.59 2.39
N MET A 226 3.42 13.67 1.17
CA MET A 226 2.08 13.19 0.86
C MET A 226 1.93 11.68 1.09
N LEU A 227 2.86 10.87 0.56
CA LEU A 227 2.88 9.41 0.75
C LEU A 227 2.97 9.05 2.24
N SER A 228 3.95 9.62 2.93
CA SER A 228 4.22 9.31 4.34
C SER A 228 3.08 9.74 5.26
N ARG A 229 2.43 10.88 5.02
CA ARG A 229 1.24 11.31 5.77
C ARG A 229 0.03 10.42 5.52
N GLY A 230 -0.22 10.05 4.26
CA GLY A 230 -1.32 9.15 3.90
C GLY A 230 -1.17 7.79 4.61
N LEU A 231 -0.03 7.13 4.43
CA LEU A 231 0.25 5.86 5.09
C LEU A 231 0.26 5.96 6.62
N TYR A 232 0.81 7.05 7.16
CA TYR A 232 0.76 7.31 8.60
C TYR A 232 -0.68 7.37 9.13
N GLY A 233 -1.58 8.07 8.43
CA GLY A 233 -2.99 8.18 8.81
C GLY A 233 -3.69 6.81 8.83
N ILE A 234 -3.48 6.02 7.77
CA ILE A 234 -4.03 4.66 7.65
C ILE A 234 -3.53 3.77 8.78
N ILE A 235 -2.21 3.72 8.99
CA ILE A 235 -1.61 2.90 10.04
C ILE A 235 -2.13 3.36 11.40
N LEU A 236 -2.10 4.67 11.70
CA LEU A 236 -2.59 5.19 12.97
C LEU A 236 -4.06 4.81 13.23
N ASN A 237 -4.91 4.87 12.22
CA ASN A 237 -6.32 4.43 12.33
C ASN A 237 -6.43 2.95 12.71
N LEU A 238 -5.64 2.08 12.05
CA LEU A 238 -5.57 0.66 12.41
C LEU A 238 -5.12 0.46 13.86
N LEU A 239 -4.04 1.12 14.30
CA LEU A 239 -3.48 0.97 15.65
C LEU A 239 -4.43 1.47 16.74
N THR A 240 -5.16 2.55 16.48
CA THR A 240 -6.04 3.19 17.47
C THR A 240 -7.32 2.42 17.67
N GLY A 241 -7.86 1.80 16.62
CA GLY A 241 -9.11 1.09 16.74
C GLY A 241 -8.99 -0.40 17.11
N SER A 242 -7.81 -0.99 17.28
CA SER A 242 -7.67 -2.36 17.81
C SER A 242 -6.30 -2.59 18.49
N PRO A 243 -6.28 -3.11 19.74
CA PRO A 243 -5.05 -3.54 20.40
C PRO A 243 -4.31 -4.67 19.67
N ASN A 244 -5.04 -5.56 18.98
CA ASN A 244 -4.45 -6.65 18.21
C ASN A 244 -3.71 -6.13 16.98
N LEU A 245 -4.34 -5.22 16.24
CA LEU A 245 -3.68 -4.53 15.10
C LEU A 245 -2.44 -3.77 15.57
N LYS A 246 -2.54 -3.09 16.72
CA LYS A 246 -1.39 -2.41 17.32
C LYS A 246 -0.25 -3.37 17.62
N LYS A 247 -0.55 -4.52 18.25
CA LYS A 247 0.45 -5.55 18.54
C LYS A 247 1.07 -6.13 17.27
N ASN A 248 0.26 -6.43 16.26
CA ASN A 248 0.74 -6.96 14.98
C ASN A 248 1.68 -5.98 14.27
N PHE A 249 1.35 -4.69 14.24
CA PHE A 249 2.26 -3.69 13.68
C PHE A 249 3.59 -3.60 14.45
N MET A 250 3.54 -3.68 15.79
CA MET A 250 4.75 -3.69 16.62
C MET A 250 5.62 -4.92 16.34
N ASP A 251 5.03 -6.11 16.27
CA ASP A 251 5.73 -7.34 15.91
C ASP A 251 6.30 -7.27 14.48
N TYR A 252 5.54 -6.70 13.55
CA TYR A 252 5.95 -6.50 12.16
C TYR A 252 7.16 -5.56 12.05
N LEU A 253 7.18 -4.45 12.78
CA LEU A 253 8.35 -3.56 12.83
C LEU A 253 9.60 -4.30 13.30
N ILE A 254 9.47 -5.16 14.32
CA ILE A 254 10.59 -5.97 14.82
C ILE A 254 11.03 -6.99 13.76
N LEU A 255 10.10 -7.67 13.10
CA LEU A 255 10.38 -8.62 12.02
C LEU A 255 11.18 -7.93 10.90
N VAL A 256 10.68 -6.81 10.37
CA VAL A 256 11.34 -6.08 9.29
C VAL A 256 12.72 -5.60 9.74
N ALA A 257 12.83 -5.05 10.95
CA ALA A 257 14.11 -4.58 11.48
C ALA A 257 15.15 -5.71 11.56
N LYS A 258 14.79 -6.88 12.10
CA LYS A 258 15.68 -8.04 12.29
C LYS A 258 16.04 -8.71 10.96
N SER A 259 15.06 -8.88 10.06
CA SER A 259 15.28 -9.53 8.75
C SER A 259 16.14 -8.71 7.80
N ASN A 260 16.29 -7.41 8.04
CA ASN A 260 17.00 -6.48 7.16
C ASN A 260 18.28 -5.89 7.77
N GLU A 261 18.80 -6.48 8.85
CA GLU A 261 20.08 -6.08 9.47
C GLU A 261 21.26 -6.12 8.47
N GLU A 262 21.24 -7.05 7.52
CA GLU A 262 22.30 -7.20 6.51
C GLU A 262 22.49 -5.95 5.64
N ARG A 263 21.44 -5.14 5.48
CA ARG A 263 21.49 -3.88 4.74
C ARG A 263 22.48 -2.88 5.32
N LYS A 264 22.85 -3.00 6.61
CA LYS A 264 23.89 -2.18 7.25
C LYS A 264 25.29 -2.49 6.73
N LYS A 265 25.50 -3.64 6.08
CA LYS A 265 26.78 -4.06 5.50
C LYS A 265 27.09 -3.26 4.24
N MET A 266 28.35 -3.22 3.82
CA MET A 266 28.75 -2.63 2.54
C MET A 266 28.17 -3.40 1.37
N VAL A 267 28.35 -4.73 1.36
CA VAL A 267 27.84 -5.65 0.35
C VAL A 267 26.75 -6.53 0.95
N PHE A 268 25.61 -6.60 0.28
CA PHE A 268 24.48 -7.46 0.67
C PHE A 268 23.67 -7.89 -0.54
N ASP A 269 22.81 -8.89 -0.36
CA ASP A 269 21.96 -9.37 -1.43
C ASP A 269 20.76 -8.43 -1.64
N HIS A 270 20.88 -7.65 -2.71
CA HIS A 270 19.85 -6.91 -3.44
C HIS A 270 18.47 -7.55 -3.44
N LYS A 271 18.33 -8.88 -3.42
CA LYS A 271 17.07 -9.61 -3.58
C LYS A 271 16.44 -10.08 -2.26
N LYS A 272 17.21 -10.12 -1.17
CA LYS A 272 16.75 -10.70 0.11
C LYS A 272 16.30 -9.70 1.14
N ILE A 273 16.53 -8.41 0.89
CA ILE A 273 16.21 -7.32 1.81
C ILE A 273 15.26 -6.30 1.18
N ILE A 274 14.70 -5.43 2.02
CA ILE A 274 13.88 -4.27 1.64
C ILE A 274 14.65 -3.31 0.73
N SER A 275 13.92 -2.59 -0.13
CA SER A 275 14.48 -1.60 -1.05
C SER A 275 14.91 -0.29 -0.34
N ASP A 276 15.49 0.63 -1.12
CA ASP A 276 15.74 2.02 -0.69
C ASP A 276 14.42 2.76 -0.39
N GLY A 277 13.42 2.61 -1.25
CA GLY A 277 12.09 3.18 -1.07
C GLY A 277 11.45 2.73 0.23
N TYR A 278 11.40 1.41 0.44
CA TYR A 278 10.82 0.84 1.65
C TYR A 278 11.49 1.39 2.91
N ALA A 279 12.82 1.30 2.97
CA ALA A 279 13.57 1.73 4.14
C ALA A 279 13.35 3.22 4.44
N TYR A 280 13.30 4.06 3.41
CA TYR A 280 13.11 5.49 3.53
C TYR A 280 11.67 5.86 3.92
N ASN A 281 10.66 5.28 3.28
CA ASN A 281 9.27 5.60 3.55
C ASN A 281 8.84 5.13 4.95
N MET A 282 9.29 3.94 5.37
CA MET A 282 9.10 3.47 6.75
C MET A 282 9.78 4.43 7.75
N ASN A 283 11.00 4.90 7.45
CA ASN A 283 11.69 5.89 8.26
C ASN A 283 10.92 7.21 8.39
N CYS A 284 10.30 7.69 7.32
CA CYS A 284 9.47 8.90 7.30
C CYS A 284 8.19 8.72 8.14
N ILE A 285 7.53 7.56 8.06
CA ILE A 285 6.33 7.27 8.87
C ILE A 285 6.68 7.19 10.36
N LEU A 286 7.79 6.54 10.70
CA LEU A 286 8.28 6.48 12.08
C LEU A 286 8.63 7.88 12.62
N ARG A 287 9.09 8.81 11.77
CA ARG A 287 9.29 10.23 12.14
C ARG A 287 7.98 10.88 12.57
N LEU A 288 6.88 10.65 11.85
CA LEU A 288 5.56 11.20 12.18
C LEU A 288 5.06 10.66 13.53
N PHE A 289 5.25 9.35 13.80
CA PHE A 289 4.98 8.81 15.14
C PHE A 289 5.86 9.45 16.23
N CYS A 290 7.16 9.61 15.99
CA CYS A 290 8.07 10.27 16.94
C CYS A 290 7.69 11.73 17.20
N GLY A 291 7.29 12.47 16.17
CA GLY A 291 6.78 13.83 16.31
C GLY A 291 5.60 13.88 17.28
N ASN A 292 4.67 12.93 17.19
CA ASN A 292 3.56 12.82 18.12
C ASN A 292 3.96 12.44 19.56
N ILE A 293 5.01 11.63 19.74
CA ILE A 293 5.58 11.35 21.07
C ILE A 293 6.10 12.64 21.69
N ILE A 294 6.84 13.45 20.92
CA ILE A 294 7.40 14.73 21.37
C ILE A 294 6.29 15.74 21.68
N CYS A 295 5.38 15.98 20.73
CA CYS A 295 4.29 16.95 20.89
C CYS A 295 3.35 16.63 22.06
N LYS A 296 3.19 15.34 22.41
CA LYS A 296 2.38 14.90 23.54
C LYS A 296 3.17 14.74 24.84
N ASN A 297 4.44 15.16 24.89
CA ASN A 297 5.33 15.05 26.05
C ASN A 297 5.46 13.61 26.59
N LEU A 298 5.50 12.61 25.70
CA LEU A 298 5.57 11.19 26.05
C LEU A 298 7.00 10.64 26.11
N LEU A 299 8.00 11.52 26.28
CA LEU A 299 9.41 11.13 26.33
C LEU A 299 9.72 10.23 27.54
N ASP A 300 8.99 10.40 28.64
CA ASP A 300 9.05 9.54 29.84
C ASP A 300 8.62 8.09 29.56
N LYS A 301 7.91 7.84 28.45
CA LYS A 301 7.50 6.49 28.01
C LYS A 301 8.55 5.78 27.16
N ILE A 302 9.67 6.44 26.87
CA ILE A 302 10.82 5.85 26.21
C ILE A 302 11.73 5.26 27.30
N ASN A 303 11.80 3.94 27.37
CA ASN A 303 12.74 3.25 28.26
C ASN A 303 14.08 3.06 27.53
N PRO A 304 15.17 3.71 27.96
CA PRO A 304 16.48 3.59 27.33
C PRO A 304 17.04 2.16 27.31
N GLU A 305 16.63 1.31 28.26
CA GLU A 305 17.09 -0.09 28.33
C GLU A 305 16.69 -0.90 27.08
N TYR A 306 15.68 -0.44 26.33
CA TYR A 306 15.22 -1.08 25.10
C TYR A 306 16.02 -0.66 23.86
N SER A 307 17.08 0.15 24.01
CA SER A 307 17.92 0.59 22.89
C SER A 307 18.63 -0.55 22.17
N ASN A 308 18.94 -1.63 22.89
CA ASN A 308 19.74 -2.74 22.40
C ASN A 308 18.89 -3.83 21.73
N GLU A 309 17.63 -3.96 22.12
CA GLU A 309 16.70 -4.90 21.53
C GLU A 309 15.30 -4.31 21.39
N LEU A 310 14.83 -4.21 20.15
CA LEU A 310 13.46 -3.86 19.84
C LEU A 310 12.52 -4.92 20.42
N ASN A 311 11.58 -4.48 21.25
CA ASN A 311 10.59 -5.33 21.89
C ASN A 311 9.22 -4.64 21.91
N THR A 312 8.19 -5.39 22.29
CA THR A 312 6.80 -4.91 22.26
C THR A 312 6.28 -4.39 23.60
N LEU A 313 7.14 -4.18 24.60
CA LEU A 313 6.74 -3.77 25.95
C LEU A 313 6.27 -2.31 26.02
N SER A 314 6.83 -1.44 25.18
CA SER A 314 6.39 -0.04 25.06
C SER A 314 6.32 0.38 23.60
N PHE A 315 5.14 0.82 23.18
CA PHE A 315 4.94 1.35 21.82
C PHE A 315 5.84 2.57 21.56
N SER A 316 5.90 3.52 22.50
CA SER A 316 6.73 4.73 22.34
C SER A 316 8.22 4.39 22.23
N SER A 317 8.70 3.45 23.06
CA SER A 317 10.08 3.00 22.99
C SER A 317 10.38 2.29 21.68
N LEU A 318 9.52 1.37 21.27
CA LEU A 318 9.68 0.63 20.02
C LEU A 318 9.72 1.58 18.82
N ILE A 319 8.75 2.49 18.69
CA ILE A 319 8.71 3.48 17.61
C ILE A 319 10.00 4.30 17.57
N PHE A 320 10.46 4.80 18.72
CA PHE A 320 11.64 5.64 18.81
C PHE A 320 12.91 4.90 18.38
N PHE A 321 13.14 3.69 18.90
CA PHE A 321 14.32 2.90 18.53
C PHE A 321 14.22 2.32 17.12
N SER A 322 13.02 1.95 16.65
CA SER A 322 12.79 1.61 15.25
C SER A 322 13.15 2.80 14.35
N LYS A 323 12.80 4.04 14.70
CA LYS A 323 13.18 5.21 13.91
C LYS A 323 14.70 5.33 13.79
N ILE A 324 15.44 5.15 14.88
CA ILE A 324 16.92 5.17 14.87
C ILE A 324 17.45 4.07 13.95
N HIS A 325 16.92 2.86 14.09
CA HIS A 325 17.32 1.72 13.27
C HIS A 325 17.06 1.96 11.77
N PHE A 326 15.85 2.37 11.41
CA PHE A 326 15.48 2.68 10.03
C PHE A 326 16.22 3.90 9.46
N THR A 327 16.66 4.84 10.31
CA THR A 327 17.55 5.93 9.87
C THR A 327 18.89 5.39 9.39
N ARG A 328 19.46 4.39 10.09
CA ARG A 328 20.69 3.73 9.65
C ARG A 328 20.46 2.86 8.40
N LEU A 329 19.33 2.16 8.34
CA LEU A 329 18.97 1.35 7.17
C LEU A 329 18.70 2.18 5.92
N SER A 330 18.24 3.42 6.05
CA SER A 330 17.95 4.33 4.92
C SER A 330 19.06 5.37 4.74
N LEU A 331 18.92 6.56 5.32
CA LEU A 331 19.82 7.71 5.17
C LEU A 331 21.29 7.36 5.42
N GLY A 332 21.56 6.57 6.47
CA GLY A 332 22.91 6.10 6.77
C GLY A 332 23.52 5.32 5.60
N LYS A 333 22.75 4.45 4.95
CA LYS A 333 23.22 3.69 3.79
C LYS A 333 23.26 4.54 2.51
N PHE A 334 22.36 5.51 2.35
CA PHE A 334 22.42 6.44 1.21
C PHE A 334 23.71 7.27 1.23
N LEU A 335 24.12 7.74 2.41
CA LEU A 335 25.39 8.43 2.61
C LEU A 335 26.59 7.54 2.32
N ASP A 336 26.56 6.29 2.78
CA ASP A 336 27.64 5.32 2.51
C ASP A 336 27.75 5.03 1.00
N TYR A 337 26.61 4.87 0.31
CA TYR A 337 26.58 4.62 -1.13
C TYR A 337 27.01 5.83 -1.98
N ASN A 338 26.61 7.05 -1.61
CA ASN A 338 27.11 8.26 -2.28
C ASN A 338 28.63 8.39 -2.16
N LYS A 339 29.20 8.11 -0.98
CA LYS A 339 30.66 8.09 -0.80
C LYS A 339 31.34 7.06 -1.71
N GLU A 340 30.77 5.85 -1.80
CA GLU A 340 31.28 4.81 -2.71
C GLU A 340 31.26 5.26 -4.17
N ILE A 341 30.19 5.92 -4.62
CA ILE A 341 30.09 6.45 -5.99
C ILE A 341 31.17 7.50 -6.26
N HIS A 342 31.42 8.43 -5.33
CA HIS A 342 32.47 9.43 -5.51
C HIS A 342 33.85 8.78 -5.65
N TYR A 343 34.22 7.86 -4.76
CA TYR A 343 35.50 7.14 -4.86
C TYR A 343 35.63 6.34 -6.16
N GLU A 344 34.53 5.76 -6.63
CA GLU A 344 34.50 5.02 -7.89
C GLU A 344 34.75 5.95 -9.08
N ILE A 345 34.07 7.09 -9.14
CA ILE A 345 34.25 8.10 -10.20
C ILE A 345 35.68 8.64 -10.22
N ASP A 346 36.26 8.94 -9.06
CA ASP A 346 37.64 9.45 -8.95
C ASP A 346 38.68 8.47 -9.50
N GLY A 347 38.36 7.18 -9.53
CA GLY A 347 39.20 6.13 -10.09
C GLY A 347 39.01 5.84 -11.58
N LEU A 348 38.06 6.49 -12.26
CA LEU A 348 37.77 6.23 -13.67
C LEU A 348 38.66 7.08 -14.60
N ASP A 349 39.11 6.47 -15.69
CA ASP A 349 39.71 7.18 -16.82
C ASP A 349 38.62 7.82 -17.68
N LEU A 350 38.28 9.08 -17.40
CA LEU A 350 37.19 9.79 -18.06
C LEU A 350 37.53 10.23 -19.50
N GLU A 351 38.78 10.08 -19.96
CA GLU A 351 39.12 10.26 -21.38
C GLU A 351 38.56 9.10 -22.23
N ASN A 352 38.31 7.95 -21.60
CA ASN A 352 37.62 6.83 -22.21
C ASN A 352 36.09 7.07 -22.23
N GLN A 353 35.51 7.07 -23.44
CA GLN A 353 34.08 7.32 -23.63
C GLN A 353 33.15 6.35 -22.86
N LEU A 354 33.50 5.07 -22.75
CA LEU A 354 32.69 4.09 -22.01
C LEU A 354 32.71 4.38 -20.51
N MET A 355 33.87 4.78 -19.97
CA MET A 355 34.00 5.14 -18.56
C MET A 355 33.34 6.47 -18.24
N ALA A 356 33.39 7.43 -19.17
CA ALA A 356 32.64 8.68 -19.07
C ALA A 356 31.12 8.43 -19.05
N GLU A 357 30.61 7.57 -19.92
CA GLU A 357 29.19 7.20 -19.93
C GLU A 357 28.77 6.47 -18.65
N TYR A 358 29.59 5.51 -18.19
CA TYR A 358 29.39 4.83 -16.92
C TYR A 358 29.37 5.80 -15.73
N SER A 359 30.28 6.79 -15.73
CA SER A 359 30.32 7.85 -14.71
C SER A 359 29.00 8.60 -14.63
N GLU A 360 28.41 8.98 -15.78
CA GLU A 360 27.11 9.66 -15.81
C GLU A 360 25.96 8.77 -15.30
N ILE A 361 26.02 7.46 -15.58
CA ILE A 361 25.05 6.49 -15.05
C ILE A 361 25.09 6.45 -13.53
N ILE A 362 26.27 6.27 -12.92
CA ILE A 362 26.38 6.19 -11.46
C ILE A 362 26.16 7.55 -10.77
N LYS A 363 26.54 8.67 -11.39
CA LYS A 363 26.22 10.03 -10.92
C LYS A 363 24.71 10.27 -10.81
N SER A 364 23.92 9.76 -11.76
CA SER A 364 22.45 9.91 -11.69
C SER A 364 21.85 9.38 -10.39
N LYS A 365 22.41 8.29 -9.84
CA LYS A 365 21.99 7.74 -8.54
C LYS A 365 22.45 8.59 -7.37
N SER A 366 23.68 9.09 -7.43
CA SER A 366 24.20 10.00 -6.43
C SER A 366 23.32 11.24 -6.33
N HIS A 367 22.96 11.86 -7.47
CA HIS A 367 22.02 12.98 -7.51
C HIS A 367 20.64 12.61 -6.94
N ALA A 368 20.09 11.44 -7.31
CA ALA A 368 18.80 10.98 -6.78
C ALA A 368 18.82 10.88 -5.25
N LEU A 369 19.88 10.32 -4.69
CA LEU A 369 20.03 10.17 -3.24
C LEU A 369 20.34 11.48 -2.53
N GLU A 370 21.13 12.37 -3.12
CA GLU A 370 21.37 13.71 -2.57
C GLU A 370 20.05 14.47 -2.46
N VAL A 371 19.23 14.46 -3.50
CA VAL A 371 17.90 15.09 -3.47
C VAL A 371 17.05 14.54 -2.31
N VAL A 372 17.09 13.24 -2.06
CA VAL A 372 16.37 12.60 -0.95
C VAL A 372 16.97 13.01 0.41
N ILE A 373 18.29 12.94 0.58
CA ILE A 373 18.98 13.27 1.84
C ILE A 373 18.73 14.73 2.24
N ILE A 374 18.87 15.66 1.29
CA ILE A 374 18.69 17.09 1.54
C ILE A 374 17.19 17.42 1.78
N SER A 375 16.26 16.56 1.33
CA SER A 375 14.83 16.73 1.68
C SER A 375 14.52 16.46 3.16
N GLU A 376 15.45 15.83 3.91
CA GLU A 376 15.30 15.51 5.33
C GLU A 376 16.03 16.49 6.27
N LEU A 377 16.86 17.38 5.70
CA LEU A 377 17.58 18.45 6.40
C LEU A 377 16.77 19.75 6.34
#